data_AF-A0A9E5NTX3-F1
#
_entry.id   AF-A0A9E5NTX3-F1
#
_cell.length_a   1.000
_cell.length_b   1.000
_cell.length_c   1.000
_cell.angle_alpha   90.00
_cell.angle_beta   90.00
_cell.angle_gamma   90.00
#
_symmetry.space_group_name_H-M   'P 1'
#
loop_
_entity.id
_entity.type
_entity.pdbx_description
1 polymer ?
#
loop_
_entity_poly.entity_id
_entity_poly.type
_entity_poly.pdbx_seq_one_letter_code
_entity_poly.pdbx_strand_id
1 'polypeptide(L)'
;MLGPSAHGDGMNERLCATCHVSTFEVVDQNSQFVFRSVGHLFEALACTDPEGVPTPDPCEIFERDFGACVPCHGTGDEALQLYFALQEELHVYLDSLWLDTNSDRVIDPSDRGLLPRVVALGDPFELDITDDVVTVAEGALWNAQLAYTSERPYFGDGEVFGTTFYTAPSSGNGIHNPSLLRALLEASIDAMLATYFSQGT
;
A
#
# COMPACT_ATOMS: atom_id res chain seq x y z
N MET A 1 7.96 18.96 16.06
CA MET A 1 7.56 17.78 16.85
C MET A 1 6.94 16.82 15.85
N LEU A 2 7.63 15.73 15.51
CA LEU A 2 7.17 14.76 14.51
C LEU A 2 7.08 13.39 15.21
N GLY A 3 5.86 12.88 15.41
CA GLY A 3 5.52 11.52 15.86
C GLY A 3 4.61 11.44 17.11
N PRO A 4 3.57 10.56 17.16
CA PRO A 4 3.08 9.63 16.13
C PRO A 4 1.82 10.15 15.41
N SER A 5 1.80 9.99 14.09
CA SER A 5 0.64 10.03 13.19
C SER A 5 0.87 8.88 12.20
N ALA A 6 -0.09 8.09 11.74
CA ALA A 6 -1.53 8.07 11.93
C ALA A 6 -1.91 6.67 12.43
N HIS A 7 -2.90 6.53 13.31
CA HIS A 7 -3.35 5.27 13.94
C HIS A 7 -2.68 4.87 15.28
N GLY A 8 -2.11 5.84 16.01
CA GLY A 8 -1.59 5.64 17.39
C GLY A 8 -1.66 6.91 18.23
N ASP A 9 -2.71 7.70 18.01
CA ASP A 9 -3.03 8.92 18.75
C ASP A 9 -4.20 8.66 19.72
N GLY A 10 -4.69 9.72 20.38
CA GLY A 10 -5.83 9.62 21.30
C GLY A 10 -7.15 9.18 20.64
N MET A 11 -7.26 9.19 19.31
CA MET A 11 -8.44 8.70 18.59
C MET A 11 -8.31 7.22 18.21
N ASN A 12 -7.07 6.69 18.17
CA ASN A 12 -6.77 5.28 17.96
C ASN A 12 -6.00 4.64 19.14
N GLU A 13 -6.63 4.59 20.30
CA GLU A 13 -5.99 4.07 21.53
C GLU A 13 -5.72 2.56 21.49
N ARG A 14 -6.51 1.78 20.71
CA ARG A 14 -6.37 0.32 20.63
C ARG A 14 -5.57 -0.14 19.41
N LEU A 15 -4.96 0.79 18.68
CA LEU A 15 -4.14 0.54 17.50
C LEU A 15 -4.89 -0.36 16.50
N CYS A 16 -4.34 -1.54 16.21
CA CYS A 16 -4.91 -2.50 15.27
C CYS A 16 -6.36 -2.87 15.63
N ALA A 17 -6.67 -3.01 16.93
CA ALA A 17 -7.98 -3.46 17.37
C ALA A 17 -9.08 -2.40 17.22
N THR A 18 -8.72 -1.14 17.01
CA THR A 18 -9.69 -0.08 16.70
C THR A 18 -10.34 -0.33 15.33
N CYS A 19 -9.55 -0.79 14.35
CA CYS A 19 -10.03 -1.00 12.99
C CYS A 19 -10.43 -2.46 12.75
N HIS A 20 -9.58 -3.41 13.13
CA HIS A 20 -9.77 -4.83 12.80
C HIS A 20 -10.76 -5.56 13.71
N VAL A 21 -11.11 -5.00 14.88
CA VAL A 21 -12.04 -5.61 15.84
C VAL A 21 -13.20 -4.65 16.14
N SER A 22 -13.63 -3.92 15.11
CA SER A 22 -14.76 -3.00 15.22
C SER A 22 -16.05 -3.79 15.53
N THR A 23 -16.87 -3.25 16.43
CA THR A 23 -18.13 -3.88 16.84
C THR A 23 -19.31 -3.04 16.39
N PHE A 24 -20.27 -3.66 15.71
CA PHE A 24 -21.48 -2.99 15.26
C PHE A 24 -22.67 -3.94 15.24
N GLU A 25 -23.87 -3.36 15.26
CA GLU A 25 -25.13 -4.09 15.17
C GLU A 25 -25.71 -3.93 13.77
N VAL A 26 -26.20 -5.05 13.22
CA VAL A 26 -26.89 -5.12 11.93
C VAL A 26 -28.38 -5.25 12.24
N VAL A 27 -29.17 -4.36 11.65
CA VAL A 27 -30.63 -4.36 11.77
C VAL A 27 -31.27 -4.42 10.39
N ASP A 28 -32.44 -5.04 10.29
CA ASP A 28 -33.19 -5.10 9.04
C ASP A 28 -33.88 -3.76 8.71
N GLN A 29 -34.60 -3.72 7.58
CA GLN A 29 -35.35 -2.54 7.13
C GLN A 29 -36.44 -2.09 8.12
N ASN A 30 -36.85 -2.95 9.06
CA ASN A 30 -37.82 -2.67 10.11
C ASN A 30 -37.14 -2.37 11.46
N SER A 31 -35.83 -2.10 11.46
CA SER A 31 -35.01 -1.89 12.65
C SER A 31 -35.05 -3.06 13.65
N GLN A 32 -35.29 -4.28 13.17
CA GLN A 32 -35.20 -5.49 13.97
C GLN A 32 -33.76 -6.01 13.95
N PHE A 33 -33.31 -6.50 15.10
CA PHE A 33 -31.99 -7.12 15.22
C PHE A 33 -31.82 -8.29 14.25
N VAL A 34 -30.71 -8.29 13.51
CA VAL A 34 -30.28 -9.39 12.65
C VAL A 34 -29.04 -10.05 13.24
N PHE A 35 -27.99 -9.26 13.48
CA PHE A 35 -26.68 -9.77 13.84
C PHE A 35 -25.88 -8.74 14.64
N ARG A 36 -24.90 -9.21 15.42
CA ARG A 36 -23.90 -8.35 16.07
C ARG A 36 -22.50 -8.78 15.64
N SER A 37 -21.83 -7.91 14.89
CA SER A 37 -20.42 -8.07 14.58
C SER A 37 -19.58 -7.74 15.82
N VAL A 38 -18.64 -8.63 16.13
CA VAL A 38 -17.64 -8.47 17.19
C VAL A 38 -16.21 -8.54 16.64
N GLY A 39 -16.05 -8.42 15.31
CA GLY A 39 -14.74 -8.37 14.67
C GLY A 39 -13.99 -9.70 14.52
N HIS A 40 -14.67 -10.85 14.61
CA HIS A 40 -14.00 -12.16 14.46
C HIS A 40 -13.41 -12.44 13.07
N LEU A 41 -13.79 -11.67 12.05
CA LEU A 41 -13.16 -11.76 10.72
C LEU A 41 -11.78 -11.09 10.70
N PHE A 42 -11.48 -10.21 11.66
CA PHE A 42 -10.27 -9.38 11.67
C PHE A 42 -10.08 -8.51 10.41
N GLU A 43 -11.10 -8.39 9.56
CA GLU A 43 -11.12 -7.52 8.39
C GLU A 43 -11.48 -6.09 8.83
N ALA A 44 -10.58 -5.14 8.59
CA ALA A 44 -10.82 -3.74 8.94
C ALA A 44 -11.93 -3.09 8.09
N LEU A 45 -12.04 -3.53 6.85
CA LEU A 45 -12.99 -3.05 5.84
C LEU A 45 -13.69 -4.27 5.22
N ALA A 46 -14.48 -4.98 6.03
CA ALA A 46 -15.14 -6.21 5.62
C ALA A 46 -16.16 -5.94 4.50
N CYS A 47 -16.31 -6.90 3.61
CA CYS A 47 -17.46 -6.96 2.72
C CYS A 47 -18.69 -7.34 3.52
N THR A 48 -19.88 -6.92 3.08
CA THR A 48 -21.14 -7.29 3.74
C THR A 48 -22.10 -7.96 2.77
N ASP A 49 -22.89 -8.91 3.27
CA ASP A 49 -24.01 -9.48 2.52
C ASP A 49 -25.17 -8.45 2.36
N PRO A 50 -26.25 -8.77 1.61
CA PRO A 50 -27.38 -7.86 1.42
C PRO A 50 -28.07 -7.40 2.72
N GLU A 51 -27.93 -8.15 3.80
CA GLU A 51 -28.46 -7.82 5.12
C GLU A 51 -27.49 -6.95 5.95
N GLY A 52 -26.25 -6.74 5.50
CA GLY A 52 -25.21 -5.95 6.18
C GLY A 52 -24.30 -6.78 7.09
N VAL A 53 -24.36 -8.11 7.04
CA VAL A 53 -23.52 -9.00 7.85
C VAL A 53 -22.15 -9.15 7.19
N PRO A 54 -21.04 -8.98 7.94
CA PRO A 54 -19.70 -9.19 7.40
C PRO A 54 -19.48 -10.58 6.80
N THR A 55 -18.87 -10.63 5.61
CA THR A 55 -18.49 -11.86 4.92
C THR A 55 -16.98 -11.90 4.68
N PRO A 56 -16.39 -13.10 4.58
CA PRO A 56 -14.96 -13.26 4.25
C PRO A 56 -14.68 -13.14 2.74
N ASP A 57 -15.72 -13.03 1.91
CA ASP A 57 -15.58 -13.02 0.45
C ASP A 57 -15.05 -11.66 -0.03
N PRO A 58 -14.26 -11.63 -1.13
CA PRO A 58 -13.83 -10.37 -1.72
C PRO A 58 -15.00 -9.64 -2.37
N CYS A 59 -14.97 -8.31 -2.28
CA CYS A 59 -15.89 -7.39 -2.92
C CYS A 59 -15.13 -6.15 -3.39
N GLU A 60 -15.79 -5.35 -4.22
CA GLU A 60 -15.25 -4.09 -4.68
C GLU A 60 -15.08 -3.10 -3.52
N ILE A 61 -14.14 -2.17 -3.65
CA ILE A 61 -13.82 -1.21 -2.58
C ILE A 61 -15.02 -0.37 -2.13
N PHE A 62 -15.97 -0.09 -3.02
CA PHE A 62 -17.18 0.67 -2.72
C PHE A 62 -18.26 -0.16 -1.99
N GLU A 63 -18.08 -1.49 -1.92
CA GLU A 63 -18.98 -2.41 -1.22
C GLU A 63 -18.50 -2.71 0.21
N ARG A 64 -17.31 -2.23 0.58
CA ARG A 64 -16.71 -2.47 1.90
C ARG A 64 -17.30 -1.55 2.96
N ASP A 65 -17.39 -2.06 4.19
CA ASP A 65 -17.83 -1.29 5.35
C ASP A 65 -16.67 -0.41 5.90
N PHE A 66 -16.81 0.91 5.77
CA PHE A 66 -15.90 1.91 6.33
C PHE A 66 -16.30 2.36 7.75
N GLY A 67 -17.25 1.67 8.41
CA GLY A 67 -17.73 2.00 9.74
C GLY A 67 -16.61 2.09 10.79
N ALA A 68 -15.56 1.30 10.65
CA ALA A 68 -14.38 1.34 11.52
C ALA A 68 -13.57 2.65 11.42
N CYS A 69 -13.69 3.39 10.31
CA CYS A 69 -12.97 4.62 10.04
C CYS A 69 -13.71 5.87 10.54
N VAL A 70 -15.04 5.79 10.68
CA VAL A 70 -15.94 6.90 11.06
C VAL A 70 -15.47 7.68 12.31
N PRO A 71 -14.99 7.05 13.40
CA PRO A 71 -14.55 7.79 14.59
C PRO A 71 -13.43 8.80 14.32
N CYS A 72 -12.61 8.59 13.29
CA CYS A 72 -11.48 9.45 12.95
C CYS A 72 -11.71 10.30 11.69
N HIS A 73 -12.57 9.84 10.78
CA HIS A 73 -12.72 10.41 9.43
C HIS A 73 -14.08 11.05 9.16
N GLY A 74 -14.99 11.09 10.14
CA GLY A 74 -16.29 11.75 10.03
C GLY A 74 -17.39 10.83 9.49
N THR A 75 -17.27 10.40 8.24
CA THR A 75 -18.20 9.47 7.59
C THR A 75 -17.45 8.37 6.83
N GLY A 76 -18.15 7.28 6.49
CA GLY A 76 -17.59 6.21 5.66
C GLY A 76 -17.21 6.71 4.27
N ASP A 77 -18.05 7.55 3.67
CA ASP A 77 -17.78 8.17 2.37
C ASP A 77 -16.54 9.08 2.40
N GLU A 78 -16.40 9.92 3.43
CA GLU A 78 -15.20 10.76 3.61
C GLU A 78 -13.94 9.89 3.78
N ALA A 79 -14.02 8.80 4.55
CA ALA A 79 -12.91 7.87 4.71
C ALA A 79 -12.52 7.19 3.38
N LEU A 80 -13.50 6.78 2.57
CA LEU A 80 -13.27 6.19 1.24
C LEU A 80 -12.61 7.20 0.29
N GLN A 81 -13.05 8.46 0.28
CA GLN A 81 -12.43 9.49 -0.55
C GLN A 81 -10.96 9.76 -0.15
N LEU A 82 -10.69 9.79 1.16
CA LEU A 82 -9.32 9.94 1.67
C LEU A 82 -8.45 8.73 1.33
N TYR A 83 -9.01 7.52 1.34
CA TYR A 83 -8.33 6.31 0.90
C TYR A 83 -7.88 6.43 -0.57
N PHE A 84 -8.77 6.84 -1.47
CA PHE A 84 -8.39 7.02 -2.88
C PHE A 84 -7.34 8.11 -3.08
N ALA A 85 -7.46 9.24 -2.39
CA ALA A 85 -6.46 10.30 -2.46
C ALA A 85 -5.06 9.80 -2.00
N LEU A 86 -5.02 8.96 -0.97
CA LEU A 86 -3.79 8.31 -0.52
C LEU A 86 -3.24 7.32 -1.57
N GLN A 87 -4.11 6.52 -2.20
CA GLN A 87 -3.69 5.60 -3.26
C GLN A 87 -3.03 6.37 -4.42
N GLU A 88 -3.72 7.39 -4.94
CA GLU A 88 -3.23 8.22 -6.05
C GLU A 88 -1.87 8.84 -5.73
N GLU A 89 -1.70 9.32 -4.49
CA GLU A 89 -0.43 9.86 -4.04
C GLU A 89 0.68 8.79 -4.02
N LEU A 90 0.43 7.63 -3.42
CA LEU A 90 1.42 6.55 -3.38
C LEU A 90 1.77 6.06 -4.79
N HIS A 91 0.80 5.99 -5.70
CA HIS A 91 1.04 5.62 -7.09
C HIS A 91 1.98 6.58 -7.81
N VAL A 92 1.88 7.89 -7.56
CA VAL A 92 2.84 8.84 -8.15
C VAL A 92 4.28 8.52 -7.76
N TYR A 93 4.51 8.19 -6.48
CA TYR A 93 5.84 7.82 -6.00
C TYR A 93 6.28 6.44 -6.51
N LEU A 94 5.39 5.44 -6.48
CA LEU A 94 5.68 4.09 -6.99
C LEU A 94 6.00 4.12 -8.48
N ASP A 95 5.20 4.82 -9.29
CA ASP A 95 5.38 4.96 -10.74
C ASP A 95 6.65 5.77 -11.08
N SER A 96 7.13 6.61 -10.16
CA SER A 96 8.43 7.27 -10.29
C SER A 96 9.60 6.30 -10.12
N LEU A 97 9.44 5.25 -9.31
CA LEU A 97 10.43 4.20 -9.13
C LEU A 97 10.34 3.16 -10.24
N TRP A 98 9.15 2.62 -10.50
CA TRP A 98 8.89 1.68 -11.59
C TRP A 98 7.41 1.72 -11.98
N LEU A 99 7.18 1.92 -13.28
CA LEU A 99 5.91 1.74 -13.95
C LEU A 99 6.10 0.67 -15.03
N ASP A 100 5.50 -0.50 -14.81
CA ASP A 100 5.43 -1.60 -15.78
C ASP A 100 4.50 -1.19 -16.94
N THR A 101 5.10 -0.75 -18.05
CA THR A 101 4.40 -0.18 -19.20
C THR A 101 3.98 -1.22 -20.22
N ASN A 102 4.63 -2.38 -20.23
CA ASN A 102 4.39 -3.45 -21.19
C ASN A 102 3.61 -4.64 -20.57
N SER A 103 3.38 -4.60 -19.25
CA SER A 103 2.66 -5.60 -18.45
C SER A 103 3.34 -6.97 -18.39
N ASP A 104 4.66 -7.04 -18.55
CA ASP A 104 5.42 -8.28 -18.42
C ASP A 104 5.97 -8.52 -17.00
N ARG A 105 5.84 -7.53 -16.10
CA ARG A 105 6.31 -7.55 -14.71
C ARG A 105 7.84 -7.70 -14.58
N VAL A 106 8.58 -7.29 -15.61
CA VAL A 106 10.04 -7.30 -15.62
C VAL A 106 10.54 -5.86 -15.53
N ILE A 107 11.37 -5.56 -14.54
CA ILE A 107 12.06 -4.27 -14.48
C ILE A 107 13.11 -4.25 -15.61
N ASP A 108 12.77 -3.63 -16.73
CA ASP A 108 13.64 -3.56 -17.89
C ASP A 108 13.61 -2.18 -18.59
N PRO A 109 14.53 -1.90 -19.55
CA PRO A 109 14.61 -0.58 -20.18
C PRO A 109 13.41 -0.16 -21.03
N SER A 110 12.44 -1.04 -21.29
CA SER A 110 11.19 -0.71 -21.98
C SER A 110 10.18 -0.02 -21.06
N ASP A 111 10.38 -0.14 -19.73
CA ASP A 111 9.57 0.47 -18.70
C ASP A 111 9.95 1.92 -18.36
N ARG A 112 9.11 2.52 -17.51
CA ARG A 112 9.32 3.89 -17.00
C ARG A 112 9.66 3.86 -15.52
N GLY A 113 10.32 4.91 -15.06
CA GLY A 113 10.75 5.07 -13.67
C GLY A 113 12.26 5.02 -13.50
N LEU A 114 12.72 5.13 -12.27
CA LEU A 114 14.15 5.17 -11.93
C LEU A 114 14.79 3.78 -11.98
N LEU A 115 14.11 2.72 -11.57
CA LEU A 115 14.65 1.35 -11.55
C LEU A 115 14.92 0.83 -12.98
N PRO A 116 13.98 0.90 -13.94
CA PRO A 116 14.26 0.65 -15.38
C PRO A 116 15.46 1.42 -15.93
N ARG A 117 15.62 2.68 -15.51
CA ARG A 117 16.74 3.52 -15.96
C ARG A 117 18.08 3.05 -15.37
N VAL A 118 18.11 2.52 -14.15
CA VAL A 118 19.31 1.88 -13.58
C VAL A 118 19.66 0.63 -14.36
N VAL A 119 18.67 -0.21 -14.67
CA VAL A 119 18.86 -1.39 -15.54
C VAL A 119 19.45 -0.99 -16.89
N ALA A 120 18.99 0.12 -17.47
CA ALA A 120 19.51 0.65 -18.74
C ALA A 120 20.96 1.17 -18.68
N LEU A 121 21.53 1.43 -17.48
CA LEU A 121 22.96 1.75 -17.33
C LEU A 121 23.85 0.52 -17.61
N GLY A 122 23.28 -0.69 -17.56
CA GLY A 122 23.95 -1.93 -17.96
C GLY A 122 24.86 -2.54 -16.90
N ASP A 123 24.74 -2.11 -15.64
CA ASP A 123 25.42 -2.73 -14.50
C ASP A 123 24.42 -3.60 -13.71
N PRO A 124 24.44 -4.92 -13.87
CA PRO A 124 23.49 -5.80 -13.20
C PRO A 124 23.68 -5.85 -11.68
N PHE A 125 24.88 -5.51 -11.16
CA PHE A 125 25.16 -5.51 -9.73
C PHE A 125 24.42 -4.40 -8.97
N GLU A 126 23.88 -3.41 -9.67
CA GLU A 126 23.10 -2.36 -9.01
C GLU A 126 21.71 -2.84 -8.60
N LEU A 127 21.21 -3.95 -9.13
CA LEU A 127 19.90 -4.51 -8.81
C LEU A 127 19.96 -6.05 -8.82
N ASP A 128 20.98 -6.62 -8.17
CA ASP A 128 21.21 -8.05 -8.03
C ASP A 128 20.70 -8.55 -6.66
N ILE A 129 19.41 -8.85 -6.63
CA ILE A 129 18.70 -9.34 -5.43
C ILE A 129 19.17 -10.71 -4.90
N THR A 130 20.21 -11.31 -5.50
CA THR A 130 20.73 -12.63 -5.11
C THR A 130 22.03 -12.58 -4.31
N ASP A 131 22.68 -11.42 -4.22
CA ASP A 131 23.94 -11.26 -3.51
C ASP A 131 23.78 -10.77 -2.05
N ASP A 132 24.89 -10.45 -1.39
CA ASP A 132 24.93 -9.96 0.00
C ASP A 132 25.24 -8.46 0.11
N VAL A 133 25.27 -7.75 -1.00
CA VAL A 133 25.42 -6.30 -1.09
C VAL A 133 24.02 -5.69 -1.11
N VAL A 134 23.88 -4.49 -0.53
CA VAL A 134 22.63 -3.74 -0.62
C VAL A 134 22.93 -2.41 -1.28
N THR A 135 22.39 -2.22 -2.48
CA THR A 135 22.55 -1.01 -3.27
C THR A 135 21.43 -0.01 -2.98
N VAL A 136 21.57 1.19 -3.56
CA VAL A 136 20.52 2.21 -3.46
C VAL A 136 19.28 1.80 -4.26
N ALA A 137 19.45 1.16 -5.42
CA ALA A 137 18.32 0.71 -6.23
C ALA A 137 17.57 -0.47 -5.57
N GLU A 138 18.27 -1.41 -4.93
CA GLU A 138 17.64 -2.50 -4.17
C GLU A 138 16.87 -1.98 -2.95
N GLY A 139 17.45 -1.04 -2.21
CA GLY A 139 16.76 -0.39 -1.10
C GLY A 139 15.50 0.37 -1.57
N ALA A 140 15.55 0.99 -2.75
CA ALA A 140 14.39 1.64 -3.36
C ALA A 140 13.31 0.63 -3.77
N LEU A 141 13.69 -0.49 -4.40
CA LEU A 141 12.77 -1.58 -4.72
C LEU A 141 12.14 -2.17 -3.45
N TRP A 142 12.91 -2.38 -2.38
CA TRP A 142 12.40 -2.87 -1.10
C TRP A 142 11.38 -1.91 -0.47
N ASN A 143 11.65 -0.60 -0.47
CA ASN A 143 10.70 0.39 0.06
C ASN A 143 9.44 0.49 -0.80
N ALA A 144 9.56 0.34 -2.13
CA ALA A 144 8.41 0.25 -3.02
C ALA A 144 7.57 -1.02 -2.75
N GLN A 145 8.22 -2.17 -2.53
CA GLN A 145 7.62 -3.43 -2.09
C GLN A 145 6.95 -3.36 -0.72
N LEU A 146 7.37 -2.45 0.16
CA LEU A 146 6.68 -2.21 1.41
C LEU A 146 5.42 -1.35 1.19
N ALA A 147 5.48 -0.38 0.27
CA ALA A 147 4.43 0.62 0.06
C ALA A 147 3.42 0.26 -1.03
N TYR A 148 3.63 -0.82 -1.80
CA TYR A 148 2.77 -1.11 -2.95
C TYR A 148 1.31 -1.36 -2.54
N THR A 149 0.43 -1.11 -3.51
CA THR A 149 -1.01 -1.30 -3.36
C THR A 149 -1.52 -2.28 -4.40
N SER A 150 -2.75 -2.77 -4.23
CA SER A 150 -3.37 -3.75 -5.14
C SER A 150 -3.45 -3.28 -6.60
N GLU A 151 -3.39 -1.97 -6.85
CA GLU A 151 -3.36 -1.39 -8.21
C GLU A 151 -1.97 -1.36 -8.84
N ARG A 152 -0.93 -1.71 -8.08
CA ARG A 152 0.46 -1.84 -8.54
C ARG A 152 1.02 -3.22 -8.14
N PRO A 153 0.36 -4.32 -8.58
CA PRO A 153 0.65 -5.66 -8.08
C PRO A 153 2.01 -6.20 -8.53
N TYR A 154 2.62 -5.60 -9.56
CA TYR A 154 3.94 -6.00 -10.09
C TYR A 154 5.09 -5.73 -9.10
N PHE A 155 4.89 -4.86 -8.10
CA PHE A 155 5.81 -4.78 -6.96
C PHE A 155 5.68 -5.98 -6.02
N GLY A 156 4.55 -6.70 -6.00
CA GLY A 156 4.37 -7.87 -5.15
C GLY A 156 5.08 -9.13 -5.66
N ASP A 157 5.20 -9.26 -6.98
CA ASP A 157 5.80 -10.40 -7.66
C ASP A 157 6.23 -9.96 -9.06
N GLY A 158 7.55 -9.90 -9.28
CA GLY A 158 8.16 -9.39 -10.51
C GLY A 158 9.55 -9.95 -10.74
N GLU A 159 10.20 -9.51 -11.81
CA GLU A 159 11.50 -9.99 -12.24
C GLU A 159 12.47 -8.84 -12.53
N VAL A 160 13.77 -9.06 -12.31
CA VAL A 160 14.85 -8.22 -12.81
C VAL A 160 16.03 -9.12 -13.19
N PHE A 161 16.62 -8.90 -14.36
CA PHE A 161 17.76 -9.68 -14.87
C PHE A 161 17.58 -11.22 -14.84
N GLY A 162 16.37 -11.72 -15.06
CA GLY A 162 16.08 -13.16 -15.01
C GLY A 162 15.91 -13.73 -13.61
N THR A 163 15.90 -12.88 -12.57
CA THR A 163 15.68 -13.28 -11.19
C THR A 163 14.37 -12.71 -10.67
N THR A 164 13.52 -13.57 -10.11
CA THR A 164 12.22 -13.17 -9.56
C THR A 164 12.34 -12.71 -8.11
N PHE A 165 11.62 -11.65 -7.76
CA PHE A 165 11.39 -11.23 -6.37
C PHE A 165 9.92 -11.38 -5.99
N TYR A 166 9.68 -11.55 -4.69
CA TYR A 166 8.34 -11.69 -4.14
C TYR A 166 8.25 -11.02 -2.77
N THR A 167 7.12 -10.37 -2.51
CA THR A 167 6.74 -9.85 -1.20
C THR A 167 5.25 -10.06 -0.93
N ALA A 168 4.90 -10.18 0.35
CA ALA A 168 3.50 -10.20 0.77
C ALA A 168 2.99 -8.76 0.96
N PRO A 169 1.70 -8.49 0.71
CA PRO A 169 1.11 -7.20 1.03
C PRO A 169 1.26 -6.91 2.53
N SER A 170 1.92 -5.81 2.89
CA SER A 170 2.31 -5.54 4.29
C SER A 170 1.87 -4.17 4.82
N SER A 171 1.56 -3.22 3.95
CA SER A 171 1.12 -1.87 4.32
C SER A 171 -0.40 -1.68 4.39
N GLY A 172 -1.20 -2.74 4.20
CA GLY A 172 -2.66 -2.63 4.16
C GLY A 172 -3.14 -1.69 3.06
N ASN A 173 -2.58 -1.83 1.85
CA ASN A 173 -2.75 -0.89 0.73
C ASN A 173 -2.40 0.55 1.14
N GLY A 174 -1.28 0.76 1.83
CA GLY A 174 -0.82 2.09 2.22
C GLY A 174 -1.48 2.70 3.47
N ILE A 175 -2.55 2.11 4.02
CA ILE A 175 -3.24 2.64 5.21
C ILE A 175 -2.38 2.52 6.48
N HIS A 176 -1.51 1.51 6.54
CA HIS A 176 -0.58 1.34 7.66
C HIS A 176 0.56 2.36 7.54
N ASN A 177 0.46 3.45 8.31
CA ASN A 177 1.47 4.50 8.43
C ASN A 177 1.79 5.23 7.10
N PRO A 178 0.80 5.92 6.49
CA PRO A 178 0.95 6.56 5.18
C PRO A 178 2.07 7.61 5.15
N SER A 179 2.28 8.33 6.25
CA SER A 179 3.36 9.33 6.34
C SER A 179 4.75 8.71 6.28
N LEU A 180 4.94 7.54 6.91
CA LEU A 180 6.19 6.80 6.79
C LEU A 180 6.41 6.29 5.37
N LEU A 181 5.38 5.70 4.76
CA LEU A 181 5.48 5.18 3.38
C LEU A 181 5.84 6.30 2.41
N ARG A 182 5.20 7.47 2.51
CA ARG A 182 5.56 8.65 1.72
C ARG A 182 7.02 9.03 1.92
N ALA A 183 7.45 9.20 3.18
CA ALA A 183 8.82 9.61 3.48
C ALA A 183 9.87 8.60 2.99
N LEU A 184 9.56 7.30 3.08
CA LEU A 184 10.42 6.23 2.57
C LEU A 184 10.55 6.30 1.05
N LEU A 185 9.45 6.47 0.33
CA LEU A 185 9.47 6.55 -1.14
C LEU A 185 10.17 7.83 -1.62
N GLU A 186 9.90 8.97 -1.00
CA GLU A 186 10.60 10.23 -1.28
C GLU A 186 12.11 10.09 -1.08
N ALA A 187 12.54 9.54 0.07
CA ALA A 187 13.95 9.33 0.35
C ALA A 187 14.61 8.35 -0.64
N SER A 188 13.90 7.31 -1.06
CA SER A 188 14.37 6.37 -2.09
C SER A 188 14.55 7.05 -3.45
N ILE A 189 13.58 7.87 -3.88
CA ILE A 189 13.66 8.64 -5.12
C ILE A 189 14.85 9.59 -5.09
N ASP A 190 15.01 10.37 -4.01
CA ASP A 190 16.12 11.30 -3.84
C ASP A 190 17.48 10.59 -3.86
N ALA A 191 17.59 9.46 -3.15
CA ALA A 191 18.82 8.66 -3.11
C ALA A 191 19.17 8.09 -4.49
N MET A 192 18.18 7.57 -5.23
CA MET A 192 18.38 7.07 -6.59
C MET A 192 18.82 8.17 -7.54
N LEU A 193 18.16 9.34 -7.49
CA LEU A 193 18.54 10.50 -8.29
C LEU A 193 19.96 10.95 -7.97
N ALA A 194 20.34 11.05 -6.70
CA ALA A 194 21.68 11.46 -6.30
C ALA A 194 22.76 10.47 -6.74
N THR A 195 22.51 9.18 -6.60
CA THR A 195 23.49 8.10 -6.84
C THR A 195 23.69 7.82 -8.32
N TYR A 196 22.60 7.72 -9.08
CA TYR A 196 22.65 7.23 -10.47
C TYR A 196 22.46 8.33 -11.52
N PHE A 197 21.84 9.45 -11.15
CA PHE A 197 21.35 10.44 -12.12
C PHE A 197 21.66 11.90 -11.74
N SER A 198 22.57 12.12 -10.79
CA SER A 198 23.00 13.48 -10.46
C SER A 198 23.73 14.04 -11.67
N GLN A 199 23.27 15.18 -12.19
CA GLN A 199 23.85 15.76 -13.40
C GLN A 199 25.30 16.10 -13.13
N GLY A 200 26.20 15.50 -13.91
CA GLY A 200 27.53 16.05 -14.12
C GLY A 200 27.37 17.47 -14.69
N THR A 201 27.94 18.44 -13.98
CA THR A 201 28.34 19.74 -14.54
C THR A 201 29.25 19.56 -15.74
#